data_AF-A0A3G8XBZ5-F1
#
_entry.id   AF-A0A3G8XBZ5-F1
#
_cell.length_a   1.000
_cell.length_b   1.000
_cell.length_c   1.000
_cell.angle_alpha   90.00
_cell.angle_beta   90.00
_cell.angle_gamma   90.00
#
_symmetry.space_group_name_H-M   'P 1'
#
loop_
_entity.id
_entity.type
_entity.pdbx_description
1 polymer ?
#
loop_
_entity_poly.entity_id
_entity_poly.type
_entity_poly.pdbx_seq_one_letter_code
_entity_poly.pdbx_strand_id
1 'polypeptide(L)'
;MKNYLPILTLLLLFSSSCKKNNSLLQISEGNYSGILQVTSSTYQIPVTYPIAILFEKGKYKISPDPARPGGGSGIYNVNGDIGYFEDQNFWTADFDWSLILSGEYQIQTDGDNLVLIKQLRSNTPAGTSYKYLLKKTN
;
A
#
# COMPACT_ATOMS: atom_id res chain seq x y z
N MET A 1 -34.86 18.78 -63.97
CA MET A 1 -34.00 17.93 -63.11
C MET A 1 -33.31 18.84 -62.12
N LYS A 2 -33.70 18.81 -60.84
CA LYS A 2 -33.08 19.61 -59.78
C LYS A 2 -33.14 18.78 -58.51
N ASN A 3 -32.01 18.15 -58.18
CA ASN A 3 -31.86 17.26 -57.03
C ASN A 3 -31.44 18.11 -55.84
N TYR A 4 -32.26 18.15 -54.79
CA TYR A 4 -31.87 18.66 -53.48
C TYR A 4 -31.82 17.46 -52.54
N LEU A 5 -30.66 16.82 -52.47
CA LEU A 5 -30.34 15.77 -51.48
C LEU A 5 -29.80 16.47 -50.22
N PRO A 6 -30.26 16.08 -49.02
CA PRO A 6 -30.17 16.94 -47.84
C PRO A 6 -28.77 16.91 -47.20
N ILE A 7 -28.34 18.08 -46.73
CA ILE A 7 -27.21 18.29 -45.83
C ILE A 7 -27.60 17.70 -44.48
N LEU A 8 -27.35 16.42 -44.27
CA LEU A 8 -27.46 15.76 -42.98
C LEU A 8 -26.26 14.84 -42.84
N THR A 9 -25.66 14.83 -41.66
CA THR A 9 -24.52 14.00 -41.20
C THR A 9 -23.10 14.52 -41.44
N LEU A 10 -22.66 15.50 -40.63
CA LEU A 10 -21.22 15.65 -40.32
C LEU A 10 -20.94 16.09 -38.87
N LEU A 11 -21.79 15.73 -37.90
CA LEU A 11 -21.58 16.16 -36.50
C LEU A 11 -21.69 15.00 -35.51
N LEU A 12 -20.91 13.94 -35.69
CA LEU A 12 -20.91 12.79 -34.78
C LEU A 12 -19.52 12.14 -34.67
N LEU A 13 -18.48 12.92 -34.44
CA LEU A 13 -17.19 12.38 -33.99
C LEU A 13 -16.61 13.37 -33.00
N PHE A 14 -16.59 13.00 -31.72
CA PHE A 14 -15.65 13.40 -30.64
C PHE A 14 -16.30 13.17 -29.27
N SER A 15 -16.83 11.97 -29.03
CA SER A 15 -16.98 11.47 -27.66
C SER A 15 -15.74 10.66 -27.30
N SER A 16 -14.65 11.37 -27.01
CA SER A 16 -13.50 10.79 -26.32
C SER A 16 -13.91 10.44 -24.89
N SER A 17 -14.57 9.30 -24.73
CA SER A 17 -14.78 8.69 -23.42
C SER A 17 -13.41 8.23 -22.93
N CYS A 18 -12.78 9.05 -22.09
CA CYS A 18 -11.69 8.59 -21.23
C CYS A 18 -12.27 7.45 -20.39
N LYS A 19 -12.06 6.20 -20.84
CA LYS A 19 -12.15 5.06 -19.95
C LYS A 19 -11.10 5.30 -18.88
N LYS A 20 -11.54 5.66 -17.67
CA LYS A 20 -10.69 5.62 -16.49
C LYS A 20 -10.21 4.19 -16.42
N ASN A 21 -8.94 3.97 -16.78
CA ASN A 21 -8.36 2.66 -16.74
C ASN A 21 -8.39 2.26 -15.27
N ASN A 22 -9.27 1.34 -14.90
CA ASN A 22 -9.23 0.69 -13.60
C ASN A 22 -8.01 -0.23 -13.64
N SER A 23 -6.80 0.34 -13.71
CA SER A 23 -5.60 -0.38 -13.35
C SER A 23 -5.81 -0.77 -11.90
N LEU A 24 -5.98 -2.08 -11.67
CA LEU A 24 -6.00 -2.63 -10.33
C LEU A 24 -4.73 -2.12 -9.64
N LEU A 25 -4.91 -1.42 -8.52
CA LEU A 25 -3.79 -0.89 -7.75
C LEU A 25 -2.95 -2.10 -7.33
N GLN A 26 -1.67 -2.08 -7.67
CA GLN A 26 -0.75 -3.17 -7.37
C GLN A 26 0.53 -2.58 -6.77
N ILE A 27 1.08 -3.25 -5.77
CA ILE A 27 2.41 -2.92 -5.27
C ILE A 27 3.42 -3.40 -6.32
N SER A 28 4.17 -2.45 -6.90
CA SER A 28 5.23 -2.77 -7.85
C SER A 28 6.32 -3.59 -7.15
N GLU A 29 6.81 -4.64 -7.81
CA GLU A 29 7.89 -5.45 -7.27
C GLU A 29 9.20 -4.65 -7.16
N GLY A 30 9.98 -4.94 -6.14
CA GLY A 30 11.29 -4.33 -5.91
C GLY A 30 11.58 -4.04 -4.44
N ASN A 31 12.70 -3.38 -4.22
CA ASN A 31 13.13 -2.96 -2.90
C ASN A 31 12.49 -1.60 -2.56
N TYR A 32 12.06 -1.48 -1.32
CA TYR A 32 11.50 -0.26 -0.74
C TYR A 32 12.23 0.03 0.55
N SER A 33 12.48 1.31 0.83
CA SER A 33 13.06 1.77 2.10
C SER A 33 12.29 2.97 2.63
N GLY A 34 12.27 3.13 3.95
CA GLY A 34 11.58 4.25 4.59
C GLY A 34 11.40 4.02 6.08
N ILE A 35 10.22 4.34 6.58
CA ILE A 35 9.92 4.25 8.01
C ILE A 35 8.58 3.57 8.30
N LEU A 36 8.51 2.84 9.40
CA LEU A 36 7.26 2.57 10.11
C LEU A 36 7.05 3.68 11.13
N GLN A 37 5.98 4.45 10.97
CA GLN A 37 5.52 5.44 11.92
C GLN A 37 4.40 4.87 12.78
N VAL A 38 4.56 4.95 14.09
CA VAL A 38 3.58 4.53 15.10
C VAL A 38 3.10 5.76 15.86
N THR A 39 1.79 6.00 15.85
CA THR A 39 1.14 6.98 16.72
C THR A 39 0.31 6.25 17.76
N SER A 40 0.17 6.81 18.95
CA SER A 40 -0.76 6.36 19.98
C SER A 40 -1.06 7.54 20.90
N SER A 41 -2.23 7.54 21.54
CA SER A 41 -2.56 8.53 22.58
C SER A 41 -1.61 8.47 23.77
N THR A 42 -0.91 7.35 23.99
CA THR A 42 0.14 7.23 25.00
C THR A 42 1.41 8.00 24.63
N TYR A 43 1.69 8.17 23.34
CA TYR A 43 2.87 8.88 22.87
C TYR A 43 2.53 10.34 22.54
N GLN A 44 3.29 11.29 23.10
CA GLN A 44 3.13 12.71 22.77
C GLN A 44 3.64 13.03 21.35
N ILE A 45 4.56 12.22 20.82
CA ILE A 45 5.19 12.37 19.49
C ILE A 45 5.19 10.99 18.81
N PRO A 46 4.95 10.90 17.48
CA PRO A 46 5.06 9.65 16.76
C PRO A 46 6.44 8.99 16.93
N VAL A 47 6.46 7.69 17.19
CA VAL A 47 7.68 6.89 17.19
C VAL A 47 7.92 6.37 15.78
N THR A 48 9.16 6.45 15.29
CA THR A 48 9.52 6.00 13.94
C THR A 48 10.61 4.95 13.99
N TYR A 49 10.53 4.00 13.06
CA TYR A 49 11.50 2.92 12.92
C TYR A 49 11.95 2.80 11.46
N PRO A 50 13.25 2.78 11.16
CA PRO A 50 13.71 2.52 9.80
C PRO A 50 13.26 1.13 9.35
N ILE A 51 12.92 1.02 8.07
CA ILE A 51 12.51 -0.25 7.48
C ILE A 51 12.91 -0.36 6.01
N ALA A 52 13.30 -1.56 5.60
CA ALA A 52 13.51 -1.93 4.21
C ALA A 52 12.72 -3.20 3.89
N ILE A 53 11.94 -3.18 2.81
CA ILE A 53 11.05 -4.27 2.38
C ILE A 53 11.32 -4.62 0.92
N LEU A 54 11.55 -5.89 0.64
CA LEU A 54 11.54 -6.45 -0.70
C LEU A 54 10.14 -7.00 -0.99
N PHE A 55 9.52 -6.57 -2.09
CA PHE A 55 8.31 -7.16 -2.66
C PHE A 55 8.64 -7.93 -3.92
N GLU A 56 8.33 -9.22 -3.97
CA GLU A 56 8.57 -10.07 -5.15
C GLU A 56 7.54 -11.20 -5.22
N LYS A 57 6.82 -11.32 -6.35
CA LYS A 57 5.92 -12.44 -6.67
C LYS A 57 4.91 -12.76 -5.56
N GLY A 58 4.26 -11.73 -5.01
CA GLY A 58 3.29 -11.87 -3.93
C GLY A 58 3.90 -12.22 -2.56
N LYS A 59 5.23 -12.08 -2.42
CA LYS A 59 5.94 -12.26 -1.16
C LYS A 59 6.59 -10.96 -0.72
N TYR A 60 6.69 -10.77 0.59
CA TYR A 60 7.45 -9.68 1.16
C TYR A 60 8.54 -10.19 2.10
N LYS A 61 9.63 -9.43 2.20
CA LYS A 61 10.70 -9.67 3.16
C LYS A 61 11.21 -8.34 3.72
N ILE A 62 11.14 -8.18 5.03
CA ILE A 62 11.68 -7.07 5.79
C ILE A 62 13.12 -7.41 6.17
N SER A 63 14.04 -6.51 5.83
CA SER A 63 15.44 -6.67 6.22
C SER A 63 15.58 -6.45 7.73
N PRO A 64 16.32 -7.31 8.44
CA PRO A 64 16.58 -7.11 9.86
C PRO A 64 17.41 -5.84 10.07
N ASP A 65 16.97 -4.99 10.99
CA ASP A 65 17.67 -3.76 11.37
C ASP A 65 18.31 -3.96 12.76
N PRO A 66 19.55 -3.50 13.02
CA PRO A 66 20.18 -3.64 14.33
C PRO A 66 19.38 -3.01 15.48
N ALA A 67 18.63 -1.95 15.22
CA ALA A 67 17.74 -1.29 16.18
C ALA A 67 16.36 -1.97 16.31
N ARG A 68 16.06 -2.95 15.45
CA ARG A 68 14.86 -3.80 15.49
C ARG A 68 15.21 -5.24 15.12
N PRO A 69 15.72 -6.03 16.08
CA PRO A 69 15.90 -7.47 15.88
C PRO A 69 14.53 -8.10 15.65
N GLY A 70 14.26 -8.54 14.42
CA GLY A 70 12.98 -9.15 14.08
C GLY A 70 12.75 -9.39 12.60
N GLY A 71 13.22 -8.48 11.73
CA GLY A 71 12.94 -8.61 10.29
C GLY A 71 11.45 -8.87 10.02
N GLY A 72 11.16 -9.86 9.19
CA GLY A 72 9.80 -10.33 8.90
C GLY A 72 9.68 -10.76 7.45
N SER A 73 8.76 -11.66 7.15
CA SER A 73 8.51 -12.14 5.79
C SER A 73 7.21 -12.90 5.72
N GLY A 74 6.61 -12.89 4.54
CA GLY A 74 5.46 -13.71 4.29
C GLY A 74 4.88 -13.42 2.92
N ILE A 75 3.57 -13.52 2.83
CA ILE A 75 2.84 -13.35 1.57
C ILE A 75 1.93 -12.13 1.65
N TYR A 76 1.64 -11.56 0.49
CA TYR A 76 0.67 -10.50 0.36
C TYR A 76 -0.16 -10.64 -0.91
N ASN A 77 -1.38 -10.11 -0.84
CA ASN A 77 -2.24 -9.94 -2.00
C ASN A 77 -2.88 -8.54 -1.95
N VAL A 78 -3.22 -7.98 -3.10
CA VAL A 78 -3.87 -6.67 -3.21
C VAL A 78 -5.20 -6.83 -3.92
N ASN A 79 -6.26 -6.32 -3.31
CA ASN A 79 -7.60 -6.24 -3.91
C ASN A 79 -8.11 -4.80 -3.83
N GLY A 80 -8.14 -4.12 -4.98
CA GLY A 80 -8.42 -2.69 -5.01
C GLY A 80 -7.34 -1.92 -4.25
N ASP A 81 -7.75 -1.09 -3.31
CA ASP A 81 -6.87 -0.28 -2.46
C ASP A 81 -6.53 -0.96 -1.13
N ILE A 82 -6.90 -2.22 -0.94
CA ILE A 82 -6.62 -2.99 0.27
C ILE A 82 -5.56 -4.05 0.00
N GLY A 83 -4.48 -4.02 0.79
CA GLY A 83 -3.47 -5.06 0.87
C GLY A 83 -3.72 -5.99 2.05
N TYR A 84 -3.61 -7.29 1.80
CA TYR A 84 -3.71 -8.35 2.80
C TYR A 84 -2.33 -8.95 2.99
N PHE A 85 -1.81 -8.90 4.20
CA PHE A 85 -0.47 -9.37 4.55
C PHE A 85 -0.56 -10.48 5.58
N GLU A 86 0.11 -11.59 5.31
CA GLU A 86 0.23 -12.72 6.22
C GLU A 86 1.71 -12.89 6.56
N ASP A 87 2.06 -12.71 7.84
CA ASP A 87 3.39 -13.02 8.35
C ASP A 87 3.54 -14.53 8.58
N GLN A 88 4.69 -15.07 8.20
CA GLN A 88 4.98 -16.51 8.24
C GLN A 88 6.11 -16.85 9.22
N ASN A 89 6.46 -15.95 10.13
CA ASN A 89 7.57 -16.12 11.07
C ASN A 89 7.08 -16.52 12.46
N PHE A 90 7.96 -17.17 13.20
CA PHE A 90 7.75 -17.46 14.61
C PHE A 90 8.26 -16.30 15.47
N TRP A 91 7.33 -15.61 16.13
CA TRP A 91 7.64 -14.52 17.05
C TRP A 91 7.55 -15.00 18.49
N THR A 92 8.48 -14.50 19.31
CA THR A 92 8.45 -14.74 20.74
C THR A 92 7.32 -13.95 21.40
N ALA A 93 6.85 -14.41 22.57
CA ALA A 93 5.71 -13.81 23.27
C ALA A 93 6.00 -12.41 23.86
N ASP A 94 7.28 -12.07 24.02
CA ASP A 94 7.78 -10.78 24.47
C ASP A 94 7.91 -9.74 23.35
N PHE A 95 7.82 -10.17 22.08
CA PHE A 95 7.83 -9.25 20.96
C PHE A 95 6.51 -8.45 20.89
N ASP A 96 6.59 -7.16 20.55
CA ASP A 96 5.40 -6.37 20.25
C ASP A 96 4.87 -6.71 18.85
N TRP A 97 3.89 -7.61 18.80
CA TRP A 97 3.30 -8.11 17.55
C TRP A 97 2.59 -7.02 16.74
N SER A 98 2.28 -5.87 17.35
CA SER A 98 1.68 -4.75 16.62
C SER A 98 2.61 -4.20 15.52
N LEU A 99 3.92 -4.41 15.69
CA LEU A 99 4.99 -3.96 14.80
C LEU A 99 5.21 -4.88 13.59
N ILE A 100 4.54 -6.02 13.54
CA ILE A 100 4.59 -6.97 12.42
C ILE A 100 3.75 -6.42 11.25
N LEU A 101 4.27 -6.56 10.03
CA LEU A 101 3.51 -6.33 8.80
C LEU A 101 2.53 -7.50 8.58
N SER A 102 1.35 -7.39 9.16
CA SER A 102 0.32 -8.42 9.12
C SER A 102 -1.07 -7.81 9.26
N GLY A 103 -2.04 -8.41 8.56
CA GLY A 103 -3.42 -7.97 8.49
C GLY A 103 -3.72 -7.12 7.26
N GLU A 104 -4.72 -6.26 7.39
CA GLU A 104 -5.25 -5.44 6.30
C GLU A 104 -4.66 -4.03 6.32
N TYR A 105 -4.31 -3.54 5.14
CA TYR A 105 -3.71 -2.21 4.96
C TYR A 105 -4.39 -1.47 3.83
N GLN A 106 -4.76 -0.22 4.08
CA GLN A 106 -5.03 0.71 2.98
C GLN A 106 -3.72 1.00 2.25
N ILE A 107 -3.71 0.87 0.93
CA ILE A 107 -2.58 1.14 0.06
C ILE A 107 -2.79 2.49 -0.64
N GLN A 108 -1.74 3.30 -0.67
CA GLN A 108 -1.67 4.50 -1.51
C GLN A 108 -0.33 4.48 -2.25
N THR A 109 -0.37 4.64 -3.57
CA THR A 109 0.82 4.67 -4.43
C THR A 109 0.87 5.97 -5.21
N ASP A 110 2.04 6.61 -5.24
CA ASP A 110 2.31 7.79 -6.06
C ASP A 110 3.76 7.75 -6.58
N GLY A 111 3.92 7.36 -7.85
CA GLY A 111 5.23 7.07 -8.44
C GLY A 111 5.96 5.97 -7.67
N ASP A 112 7.14 6.29 -7.15
CA ASP A 112 7.95 5.40 -6.33
C ASP A 112 7.51 5.35 -4.86
N ASN A 113 6.57 6.20 -4.45
CA ASN A 113 6.09 6.23 -3.07
C ASN A 113 5.01 5.18 -2.85
N LEU A 114 5.11 4.47 -1.74
CA LEU A 114 4.15 3.50 -1.25
C LEU A 114 3.82 3.81 0.20
N VAL A 115 2.54 3.99 0.50
CA VAL A 115 2.05 4.15 1.86
C VAL A 115 1.12 3.00 2.21
N LEU A 116 1.41 2.31 3.31
CA LEU A 116 0.56 1.26 3.88
C LEU A 116 0.02 1.75 5.22
N ILE A 117 -1.30 1.84 5.37
CA ILE A 117 -1.95 2.28 6.61
C ILE A 117 -2.70 1.09 7.21
N LYS A 118 -2.28 0.61 8.38
CA LYS A 118 -2.87 -0.56 9.03
C LYS A 118 -4.33 -0.28 9.38
N GLN A 119 -5.22 -1.18 8.97
CA GLN A 119 -6.60 -1.17 9.44
C GLN A 119 -6.65 -1.80 10.83
N LEU A 120 -7.09 -1.00 11.80
CA LEU A 120 -7.12 -1.39 13.19
C LEU A 120 -8.49 -1.94 13.58
N ARG A 121 -8.49 -2.95 14.45
CA ARG A 121 -9.71 -3.48 15.05
C ARG A 121 -10.23 -2.54 16.13
N SER A 122 -11.53 -2.56 16.40
CA SER A 122 -12.23 -1.64 17.31
C SER A 122 -11.73 -1.65 18.76
N ASN A 123 -10.97 -2.66 19.18
CA ASN A 123 -10.36 -2.76 20.51
C ASN A 123 -8.98 -2.10 20.61
N THR A 124 -8.50 -1.44 19.55
CA THR A 124 -7.22 -0.73 19.58
C THR A 124 -7.39 0.62 20.28
N PRO A 125 -6.45 1.05 21.15
CA PRO A 125 -6.55 2.34 21.83
C PRO A 125 -6.77 3.49 20.84
N ALA A 126 -7.65 4.43 21.20
CA ALA A 126 -7.97 5.58 20.38
C ALA A 126 -6.70 6.40 20.03
N GLY A 127 -6.62 6.87 18.78
CA GLY A 127 -5.47 7.62 18.26
C GLY A 127 -4.27 6.75 17.86
N THR A 128 -4.37 5.42 17.99
CA THR A 128 -3.32 4.53 17.51
C THR A 128 -3.33 4.45 15.99
N SER A 129 -2.16 4.53 15.35
CA SER A 129 -2.02 4.24 13.92
C SER A 129 -0.64 3.68 13.60
N TYR A 130 -0.58 2.80 12.61
CA TYR A 130 0.66 2.24 12.07
C TYR A 130 0.70 2.54 10.58
N LYS A 131 1.73 3.27 10.15
CA LYS A 131 1.90 3.67 8.75
C LYS A 131 3.30 3.33 8.26
N TYR A 132 3.39 2.55 7.21
CA TYR A 132 4.64 2.38 6.47
C TYR A 132 4.70 3.48 5.42
N LEU A 133 5.72 4.34 5.50
CA LEU A 133 6.02 5.37 4.52
C LEU A 133 7.26 4.93 3.78
N LEU A 134 7.07 4.41 2.57
CA LEU A 134 8.08 3.71 1.80
C LEU A 134 8.34 4.40 0.47
N LYS A 135 9.58 4.32 0.02
CA LYS A 135 9.98 4.73 -1.32
C LYS A 135 10.74 3.60 -1.98
N LYS A 136 10.39 3.32 -3.24
CA LYS A 136 11.09 2.34 -4.06
C LYS A 136 12.54 2.77 -4.25
N THR A 137 13.46 1.85 -4.01
CA THR A 137 14.90 2.05 -4.25
C THR A 137 15.25 1.36 -5.57
N ASN A 138 15.84 2.12 -6.49
CA ASN A 138 16.32 1.63 -7.79
C ASN A 138 17.37 0.53 -7.63
#